data_AF-A0A5K1E6A3-F1
#
_entry.id   AF-A0A5K1E6A3-F1
#
_cell.length_a   1.000
_cell.length_b   1.000
_cell.length_c   1.000
_cell.angle_alpha   90.00
_cell.angle_beta   90.00
_cell.angle_gamma   90.00
#
_symmetry.space_group_name_H-M   'P 1'
#
loop_
_entity.id
_entity.type
_entity.pdbx_description
1 polymer ?
#
loop_
_entity_poly.entity_id
_entity_poly.type
_entity_poly.pdbx_seq_one_letter_code
_entity_poly.pdbx_strand_id
1 'polypeptide(L)' 'EKVSIPATKAFITLEGSGPDVTVVQWGDTAQTLGPNGRPLGTFNSATFAVNSPYFLARNITFQ' A
#
# COMPACT_ATOMS: atom_id res chain seq x y z
N GLU A 1 6.76 4.82 -1.67
CA GLU A 1 7.05 4.17 -0.38
C GLU A 1 6.06 3.05 -0.18
N LYS A 2 6.47 1.95 0.45
CA LYS A 2 5.56 0.85 0.79
C LYS A 2 4.86 1.13 2.11
N VAL A 3 3.54 1.11 2.12
CA VAL A 3 2.74 1.51 3.30
C VAL A 3 1.81 0.38 3.72
N SER A 4 1.66 0.19 5.04
CA SER A 4 0.72 -0.78 5.61
C SER A 4 -0.09 -0.16 6.75
N ILE A 5 -1.41 -0.20 6.62
CA ILE A 5 -2.34 0.21 7.68
C ILE A 5 -2.76 -1.04 8.46
N PRO A 6 -2.39 -1.15 9.74
CA PRO A 6 -2.74 -2.31 10.56
C PRO A 6 -4.21 -2.31 10.97
N ALA A 7 -4.74 -3.49 11.28
CA ALA A 7 -6.13 -3.69 11.72
C ALA A 7 -6.54 -2.92 12.97
N THR A 8 -5.56 -2.51 13.78
CA THR A 8 -5.79 -1.73 15.00
C THR A 8 -6.07 -0.25 14.74
N LYS A 9 -5.96 0.23 13.49
CA LYS A 9 -6.15 1.65 13.14
C LYS A 9 -7.35 1.86 12.23
N ALA A 10 -8.55 1.92 12.80
CA ALA A 10 -9.80 2.19 12.09
C ALA A 10 -9.95 3.66 11.67
N PHE A 11 -10.88 3.93 10.75
CA PHE A 11 -11.33 5.28 10.35
C PHE A 11 -10.23 6.19 9.79
N ILE A 12 -9.26 5.62 9.07
CA ILE A 12 -8.23 6.39 8.39
C ILE A 12 -8.79 6.96 7.08
N THR A 13 -8.66 8.27 6.90
CA THR A 13 -8.89 8.94 5.62
C THR A 13 -7.56 9.45 5.06
N LEU A 14 -7.27 9.11 3.81
CA LEU A 14 -6.11 9.60 3.07
C LEU A 14 -6.57 10.58 1.98
N GLU A 15 -6.05 11.80 2.02
CA GLU A 15 -6.33 12.86 1.04
C GLU A 15 -5.05 13.18 0.29
N GLY A 16 -5.05 13.00 -1.03
CA GLY A 16 -4.01 13.54 -1.90
C GLY A 16 -4.40 14.90 -2.50
N SER A 17 -3.43 15.59 -3.08
CA SER A 17 -3.66 16.88 -3.77
C SER A 17 -4.20 16.71 -5.20
N GLY A 18 -4.42 15.48 -5.66
CA GLY A 18 -4.87 15.13 -7.00
C GLY A 18 -4.27 13.79 -7.45
N PRO A 19 -5.00 12.94 -8.20
CA PRO A 19 -4.53 11.60 -8.57
C PRO A 19 -3.27 11.61 -9.46
N ASP A 20 -3.06 12.68 -10.23
CA ASP A 20 -1.88 12.85 -11.08
C ASP A 20 -0.70 13.52 -10.36
N VAL A 21 -0.93 14.04 -9.14
CA VAL A 21 0.05 14.79 -8.35
C VAL A 21 0.55 13.96 -7.18
N THR A 22 -0.36 13.27 -6.49
CA THR A 22 -0.06 12.41 -5.34
C THR A 22 -0.11 10.96 -5.78
N VAL A 23 1.07 10.37 -5.98
CA VAL A 23 1.24 8.98 -6.40
C VAL A 23 2.04 8.22 -5.36
N VAL A 24 1.49 7.13 -4.84
CA VAL A 24 2.21 6.19 -3.99
C VAL A 24 2.54 4.96 -4.84
N GLN A 25 3.84 4.77 -5.08
CA GLN A 25 4.34 3.68 -5.90
C GLN A 25 5.38 2.82 -5.17
N TRP A 26 5.41 1.54 -5.53
CA TRP A 26 6.43 0.59 -5.10
C TRP A 26 6.68 -0.48 -6.17
N GLY A 27 7.92 -1.01 -6.22
CA GLY A 27 8.37 -1.90 -7.30
C GLY A 27 8.39 -3.39 -6.95
N ASP A 28 7.78 -3.80 -5.85
CA ASP A 28 7.78 -5.22 -5.48
C ASP A 28 6.89 -6.03 -6.42
N THR A 29 7.37 -7.22 -6.78
CA THR A 29 6.58 -8.25 -7.45
C THR A 29 6.43 -9.44 -6.51
N ALA A 30 5.55 -10.38 -6.84
CA ALA A 30 5.46 -11.64 -6.11
C ALA A 30 6.79 -12.42 -6.11
N GLN A 31 7.68 -12.17 -7.08
CA GLN A 31 8.98 -12.81 -7.20
C GLN A 31 10.12 -12.07 -6.51
N THR A 32 9.91 -10.81 -6.10
CA THR A 32 10.93 -10.06 -5.35
C THR A 32 11.35 -10.86 -4.13
N LEU A 33 12.66 -11.00 -3.92
CA LEU A 33 13.19 -11.75 -2.77
C LEU A 33 13.10 -10.89 -1.52
N GLY A 34 12.42 -11.41 -0.50
CA GLY A 34 12.37 -10.80 0.82
C GLY A 34 13.65 -11.02 1.63
N PRO A 35 13.74 -10.46 2.85
CA PRO A 35 14.93 -10.57 3.71
C PRO A 35 15.30 -12.01 4.09
N ASN A 36 14.35 -12.95 4.00
CA ASN A 36 14.55 -14.38 4.25
C ASN A 36 15.04 -15.15 3.00
N GLY A 37 15.34 -14.46 1.90
CA GLY A 37 15.76 -15.04 0.63
C GLY A 37 14.67 -15.78 -0.14
N ARG A 38 13.39 -15.65 0.28
CA ARG A 38 12.24 -16.27 -0.40
C ARG A 38 11.43 -15.21 -1.16
N PRO A 39 10.73 -15.59 -2.24
CA PRO A 39 9.79 -14.68 -2.91
C PRO A 39 8.75 -14.11 -1.93
N LEU A 40 8.43 -12.83 -2.06
CA LEU A 40 7.43 -12.14 -1.24
C LEU A 40 6.03 -12.76 -1.39
N GLY A 41 5.70 -13.25 -2.58
CA GLY A 41 4.35 -13.68 -2.96
C GLY A 41 3.42 -12.49 -3.17
N THR A 42 2.24 -12.75 -3.75
CA THR A 42 1.29 -11.72 -4.17
C THR A 42 0.79 -10.83 -3.03
N PHE A 43 0.54 -11.43 -1.85
CA PHE A 43 0.02 -10.66 -0.72
C PHE A 43 1.04 -9.62 -0.21
N ASN A 44 2.31 -10.01 -0.11
CA ASN A 44 3.34 -9.11 0.41
C ASN A 44 3.91 -8.19 -0.67
N SER A 45 3.54 -8.31 -1.94
CA SER A 45 4.01 -7.41 -3.01
C SER A 45 3.18 -6.14 -3.16
N ALA A 46 2.12 -5.96 -2.38
CA ALA A 46 1.28 -4.76 -2.46
C ALA A 46 2.07 -3.47 -2.14
N THR A 47 1.91 -2.45 -2.99
CA THR A 47 2.43 -1.09 -2.75
C THR A 47 1.80 -0.45 -1.51
N PHE A 48 0.49 -0.60 -1.36
CA PHE A 48 -0.28 -0.03 -0.26
C PHE A 48 -1.24 -1.08 0.31
N ALA A 49 -1.00 -1.55 1.52
CA ALA A 49 -1.79 -2.59 2.17
C ALA A 49 -2.74 -1.96 3.21
N VAL A 50 -4.04 -2.25 3.07
CA VAL A 50 -5.07 -1.81 4.03
C VAL A 50 -5.67 -3.02 4.70
N ASN A 51 -5.34 -3.22 5.96
CA ASN A 51 -5.90 -4.30 6.78
C ASN A 51 -6.85 -3.75 7.84
N SER A 52 -7.54 -2.64 7.56
CA SER A 52 -8.27 -1.84 8.54
C SER A 52 -9.72 -1.55 8.13
N PRO A 53 -10.68 -1.52 9.08
CA PRO A 53 -12.05 -1.14 8.79
C PRO A 53 -12.21 0.37 8.56
N TYR A 54 -13.16 0.73 7.69
CA TYR A 54 -13.56 2.11 7.38
C TYR A 54 -12.45 2.99 6.81
N PHE A 55 -11.56 2.42 5.99
CA PHE A 55 -10.56 3.19 5.25
C PHE A 55 -11.18 3.93 4.06
N LEU A 56 -10.79 5.20 3.88
CA LEU A 56 -11.14 6.02 2.73
C LEU A 56 -9.88 6.63 2.11
N ALA A 57 -9.82 6.64 0.78
CA ALA A 57 -8.78 7.35 0.02
C ALA A 57 -9.42 8.16 -1.11
N ARG A 58 -8.94 9.39 -1.32
CA ARG A 58 -9.40 10.27 -2.39
C ARG A 58 -8.27 11.14 -2.92
N ASN A 59 -8.40 11.53 -4.19
CA ASN A 59 -7.45 12.38 -4.90
C ASN A 59 -6.00 11.85 -4.87
N ILE A 60 -5.83 10.54 -4.93
CA ILE A 60 -4.54 9.85 -4.83
C ILE A 60 -4.51 8.60 -5.73
N THR A 61 -3.35 8.29 -6.29
CA THR A 61 -3.10 7.09 -7.09
C THR A 61 -2.16 6.11 -6.37
N PHE A 62 -2.45 4.81 -6.47
CA PHE A 62 -1.58 3.73 -5.99
C PHE A 62 -1.09 2.90 -7.18
N GLN A 63 0.23 2.63 -7.26
CA GLN A 63 0.88 1.90 -8.35
C GLN A 63 1.80 0.79 -7.84
#